data_AF-A0AAE3AE47-F1
#
_entry.id   AF-A0AAE3AE47-F1
#
_cell.length_a   1.000
_cell.length_b   1.000
_cell.length_c   1.000
_cell.angle_alpha   90.00
_cell.angle_beta   90.00
_cell.angle_gamma   90.00
#
_symmetry.space_group_name_H-M   'P 1'
#
loop_
_entity.id
_entity.type
_entity.pdbx_description
1 polymer ?
#
loop_
_entity_poly.entity_id
_entity_poly.type
_entity_poly.pdbx_seq_one_letter_code
_entity_poly.pdbx_strand_id
1 'polypeptide(L)'
;MKNDRDERTRPHVPTSPEECDPNSATVQRWQPKRLPLREGIAQASWFCRIMYILIVLGTGALNLIYWQKLPDTLVLRTWFGYSAVEVPTVSYFIVSFLLICYLVYRDLVNRSLSRRKVFIPLIFFLGNYYMIVELLQTMAA
;
A
#
# COMPACT_ATOMS: atom_id res chain seq x y z
N MET A 1 -12.65 22.43 -28.04
CA MET A 1 -11.34 22.98 -27.62
C MET A 1 -11.60 24.28 -26.88
N LYS A 2 -11.42 24.29 -25.56
CA LYS A 2 -11.55 25.48 -24.69
C LYS A 2 -10.13 25.79 -24.18
N ASN A 3 -9.69 27.03 -24.38
CA ASN A 3 -8.31 27.48 -24.15
C ASN A 3 -7.98 27.55 -22.65
N ASP A 4 -7.12 26.67 -22.15
CA ASP A 4 -6.57 26.69 -20.78
C ASP A 4 -5.44 27.74 -20.58
N ARG A 5 -5.36 28.77 -21.43
CA ARG A 5 -4.25 29.74 -21.40
C ARG A 5 -4.48 30.98 -20.52
N ASP A 6 -5.68 31.21 -20.01
CA ASP A 6 -6.03 32.47 -19.35
C ASP A 6 -5.86 32.49 -17.81
N GLU A 7 -5.47 31.38 -17.18
CA GLU A 7 -5.31 31.34 -15.71
C GLU A 7 -3.93 31.77 -15.20
N ARG A 8 -2.90 31.87 -16.08
CA ARG A 8 -1.53 32.23 -15.64
C ARG A 8 -1.27 33.73 -15.50
N THR A 9 -2.20 34.59 -15.91
CA THR A 9 -1.97 36.03 -16.06
C THR A 9 -2.76 36.88 -15.07
N ARG A 10 -3.35 36.28 -14.03
CA ARG A 10 -3.96 37.09 -12.95
C ARG A 10 -2.85 37.57 -12.00
N PRO A 11 -2.72 38.88 -11.77
CA PRO A 11 -1.82 39.38 -10.73
C PRO A 11 -2.34 38.86 -9.37
N HIS A 12 -1.58 37.95 -8.76
CA HIS A 12 -1.88 37.44 -7.43
C HIS A 12 -1.56 38.55 -6.43
N VAL A 13 -2.60 39.08 -5.77
CA VAL A 13 -2.45 40.00 -4.66
C VAL A 13 -2.23 39.15 -3.40
N PRO A 14 -1.08 39.28 -2.72
CA PRO A 14 -0.84 38.58 -1.46
C PRO A 14 -1.84 39.04 -0.40
N THR A 15 -2.41 38.11 0.37
CA THR A 15 -3.44 38.43 1.38
C THR A 15 -2.94 38.35 2.82
N SER A 16 -1.67 37.99 3.04
CA SER A 16 -1.07 38.04 4.37
C SER A 16 0.37 38.61 4.34
N PRO A 17 0.83 39.22 5.45
CA PRO A 17 2.19 39.73 5.58
C PRO A 17 3.28 38.65 5.42
N GLU A 18 2.94 37.38 5.64
CA GLU A 18 3.86 36.25 5.54
C GLU A 18 4.16 35.86 4.07
N GLU A 19 3.27 36.18 3.13
CA GLU A 19 3.51 35.98 1.69
C GLU A 19 4.48 37.01 1.08
N CYS A 20 4.77 38.11 1.79
CA CYS A 20 5.68 39.17 1.33
C CYS A 20 7.16 38.93 1.70
N ASP A 21 7.47 37.87 2.46
CA ASP A 21 8.85 37.54 2.79
C ASP A 21 9.49 36.75 1.63
N PRO A 22 10.56 37.22 0.97
CA PRO A 22 11.24 36.47 -0.08
C PRO A 22 11.80 35.12 0.39
N ASN A 23 11.88 34.89 1.70
CA ASN A 23 12.22 33.59 2.29
C ASN A 23 11.00 32.68 2.54
N SER A 24 9.75 33.15 2.50
CA SER A 24 8.56 32.30 2.74
C SER A 24 8.23 31.39 1.55
N ALA A 25 8.72 31.73 0.35
CA ALA A 25 8.70 30.85 -0.83
C ALA A 25 9.46 29.52 -0.62
N THR A 26 10.26 29.41 0.45
CA THR A 26 11.02 28.20 0.79
C THR A 26 10.33 27.27 1.78
N VAL A 27 9.10 27.57 2.23
CA VAL A 27 8.25 26.52 2.81
C VAL A 27 7.73 25.67 1.65
N GLN A 28 8.65 24.95 1.00
CA GLN A 28 8.35 23.90 0.05
C GLN A 28 7.51 22.88 0.79
N ARG A 29 6.18 22.98 0.61
CA ARG A 29 5.24 21.92 0.95
C ARG A 29 5.82 20.64 0.37
N TRP A 30 6.29 19.73 1.21
CA TRP A 30 6.84 18.47 0.73
C TRP A 30 5.70 17.73 0.02
N GLN A 31 5.66 17.85 -1.30
CA GLN A 31 4.78 17.04 -2.12
C GLN A 31 5.58 15.81 -2.51
N PRO A 32 5.13 14.60 -2.13
CA PRO A 32 5.76 13.38 -2.65
C PRO A 32 5.65 13.42 -4.16
N LYS A 33 6.78 13.62 -4.85
CA LYS A 33 6.84 13.49 -6.30
C LYS A 33 6.43 12.07 -6.63
N ARG A 34 5.27 11.91 -7.26
CA ARG A 34 4.81 10.61 -7.76
C ARG A 34 5.67 10.25 -8.96
N LEU A 35 6.32 9.11 -8.90
CA LEU A 35 7.07 8.56 -10.01
C LEU A 35 6.14 7.67 -10.84
N PRO A 36 6.23 7.67 -12.17
CA PRO A 36 5.59 6.63 -12.96
C PRO A 36 6.16 5.26 -12.55
N LEU A 37 5.33 4.21 -12.60
CA LEU A 37 5.68 2.87 -12.11
C LEU A 37 7.00 2.36 -12.71
N ARG A 38 7.23 2.61 -14.00
CA ARG A 38 8.46 2.24 -14.71
C ARG A 38 9.71 2.87 -14.09
N GLU A 39 9.64 4.16 -13.74
CA GLU A 39 10.74 4.86 -13.07
C GLU A 39 10.92 4.39 -11.62
N GLY A 40 9.82 4.11 -10.91
CA GLY A 40 9.85 3.55 -9.56
C GLY A 40 10.56 2.20 -9.50
N ILE A 41 10.28 1.31 -10.47
CA ILE A 41 10.98 0.03 -10.62
C ILE A 41 12.45 0.25 -10.99
N ALA A 42 12.73 1.12 -11.96
CA ALA A 42 14.10 1.39 -12.42
C ALA A 42 15.00 1.95 -11.30
N GLN A 43 14.46 2.75 -10.39
CA GLN A 43 15.19 3.29 -9.24
C GLN A 43 15.30 2.31 -8.06
N ALA A 44 14.46 1.29 -7.99
CA ALA A 44 14.54 0.28 -6.93
C ALA A 44 15.81 -0.57 -7.09
N SER A 45 16.48 -0.86 -5.97
CA SER A 45 17.61 -1.79 -5.96
C SER A 45 17.15 -3.19 -6.41
N TRP A 46 18.07 -3.95 -7.01
CA TRP A 46 17.77 -5.31 -7.47
C TRP A 46 17.21 -6.19 -6.33
N PHE A 47 17.76 -6.05 -5.11
CA PHE A 47 17.27 -6.74 -3.92
C PHE A 47 15.83 -6.38 -3.58
N CYS A 48 15.47 -5.09 -3.58
CA CYS A 48 14.08 -4.66 -3.36
C CYS A 48 13.12 -5.24 -4.40
N ARG A 49 13.53 -5.28 -5.68
CA ARG A 49 12.70 -5.87 -6.75
C ARG A 49 12.43 -7.35 -6.50
N ILE A 50 13.45 -8.11 -6.12
CA ILE A 50 13.29 -9.53 -5.78
C ILE A 50 12.36 -9.69 -4.59
N MET A 51 12.53 -8.90 -3.53
CA MET A 51 11.65 -8.96 -2.36
C MET A 51 10.18 -8.69 -2.71
N TYR A 52 9.90 -7.69 -3.55
CA TYR A 52 8.53 -7.43 -4.00
C TYR A 52 7.94 -8.60 -4.79
N ILE A 53 8.73 -9.21 -5.69
CA ILE A 53 8.31 -10.38 -6.44
C ILE A 53 8.01 -11.55 -5.50
N LEU A 54 8.89 -11.81 -4.53
CA LEU A 54 8.70 -12.88 -3.55
C LEU A 54 7.48 -12.65 -2.67
N ILE A 55 7.21 -11.41 -2.25
CA ILE A 55 6.03 -11.07 -1.46
C ILE A 55 4.76 -11.32 -2.27
N VAL A 56 4.67 -10.80 -3.49
CA VAL A 56 3.46 -10.94 -4.31
C VAL A 56 3.23 -12.40 -4.71
N LEU A 57 4.26 -13.09 -5.22
CA LEU A 57 4.16 -14.50 -5.59
C LEU A 57 3.92 -15.38 -4.36
N GLY A 58 4.58 -15.08 -3.24
CA GLY A 58 4.39 -15.78 -1.97
C GLY A 58 2.97 -15.67 -1.47
N THR A 59 2.37 -14.47 -1.48
CA THR A 59 0.94 -14.29 -1.12
C THR A 59 0.04 -15.11 -2.03
N GLY A 60 0.26 -15.04 -3.35
CA GLY A 60 -0.55 -15.78 -4.32
C GLY A 60 -0.46 -17.29 -4.11
N ALA A 61 0.76 -17.82 -3.93
CA ALA A 61 0.99 -19.23 -3.67
C ALA A 61 0.37 -19.69 -2.34
N LEU A 62 0.56 -18.93 -1.26
CA LEU A 62 -0.06 -19.21 0.04
C LEU A 62 -1.59 -19.30 -0.09
N ASN A 63 -2.21 -18.29 -0.69
CA ASN A 63 -3.67 -18.26 -0.85
C ASN A 63 -4.17 -19.46 -1.68
N LEU A 64 -3.45 -19.85 -2.73
CA LEU A 64 -3.82 -21.01 -3.56
C LEU A 64 -3.65 -22.35 -2.84
N ILE A 65 -2.53 -22.55 -2.14
CA ILE A 65 -2.22 -23.82 -1.45
C ILE A 65 -3.22 -24.08 -0.32
N TYR A 66 -3.59 -23.03 0.42
CA TYR A 66 -4.45 -23.15 1.59
C TYR A 66 -5.93 -22.94 1.30
N TRP A 67 -6.28 -22.57 0.05
CA TRP A 67 -7.68 -22.41 -0.36
C TRP A 67 -8.55 -23.60 -0.01
N GLN A 68 -8.11 -24.80 -0.38
CA GLN A 68 -8.90 -26.02 -0.18
C GLN A 68 -8.82 -26.57 1.25
N LYS A 69 -7.95 -26.00 2.09
CA LYS A 69 -7.71 -26.47 3.46
C LYS A 69 -8.42 -25.63 4.52
N LEU A 70 -8.86 -24.43 4.14
CA LEU A 70 -9.56 -23.50 5.00
C LEU A 70 -11.08 -23.65 4.82
N PRO A 71 -11.88 -23.25 5.82
CA PRO A 71 -13.33 -23.35 5.74
C PRO A 71 -13.86 -22.35 4.70
N ASP A 72 -15.11 -22.47 4.25
CA ASP A 72 -15.70 -21.56 3.26
C ASP A 72 -15.88 -20.12 3.78
N THR A 73 -16.00 -19.98 5.10
CA THR A 73 -16.19 -18.70 5.81
C THR A 73 -15.16 -18.53 6.91
N LEU A 74 -14.49 -17.38 6.93
CA LEU A 74 -13.56 -16.97 7.97
C LEU A 74 -14.25 -16.04 8.97
N VAL A 75 -14.03 -16.29 10.26
CA VAL A 75 -14.50 -15.41 11.34
C VAL A 75 -13.37 -14.46 11.71
N LEU A 76 -13.41 -13.24 11.20
CA LEU A 76 -12.44 -12.20 11.53
C LEU A 76 -12.89 -11.46 12.79
N ARG A 77 -12.17 -11.65 13.90
CA ARG A 77 -12.40 -10.87 15.12
C ARG A 77 -12.00 -9.41 14.88
N THR A 78 -12.94 -8.50 15.09
CA THR A 78 -12.73 -7.05 15.05
C THR A 78 -12.71 -6.48 16.49
N TRP A 79 -12.13 -5.29 16.67
CA TRP A 79 -12.05 -4.51 17.93
C TRP A 79 -11.93 -5.33 19.24
N PHE A 80 -10.70 -5.58 19.70
CA PHE A 80 -10.39 -6.24 20.98
C PHE A 80 -11.14 -7.57 21.25
N GLY A 81 -11.70 -8.21 20.22
CA GLY A 81 -12.42 -9.48 20.34
C GLY A 81 -13.89 -9.34 20.73
N TYR A 82 -14.47 -8.13 20.77
CA TYR A 82 -15.88 -7.92 21.11
C TYR A 82 -16.83 -8.09 19.92
N SER A 83 -16.32 -8.06 18.69
CA SER A 83 -17.12 -8.24 17.49
C SER A 83 -16.40 -9.17 16.52
N ALA A 84 -17.17 -9.89 15.70
CA ALA A 84 -16.67 -10.78 14.68
C ALA A 84 -17.41 -10.52 13.37
N VAL A 85 -16.67 -10.55 12.27
CA VAL A 85 -17.22 -10.42 10.93
C VAL A 85 -16.93 -11.72 10.19
N GLU A 86 -17.99 -12.33 9.68
CA GLU A 86 -17.89 -13.50 8.82
C GLU A 86 -17.65 -13.06 7.39
N VAL A 87 -16.56 -13.54 6.80
CA VAL A 87 -16.17 -13.19 5.43
C VAL A 87 -15.92 -14.46 4.65
N PRO A 88 -16.41 -14.60 3.41
CA PRO A 88 -16.04 -15.73 2.57
C PRO A 88 -14.52 -15.80 2.38
N THR A 89 -13.95 -16.98 2.54
CA THR A 89 -12.49 -17.22 2.46
C THR A 89 -11.92 -16.76 1.12
N VAL A 90 -12.69 -16.98 0.04
CA VAL A 90 -12.41 -16.48 -1.30
C VAL A 90 -12.23 -14.96 -1.32
N SER A 91 -13.17 -14.25 -0.72
CA SER A 91 -13.16 -12.79 -0.68
C SER A 91 -11.96 -12.29 0.13
N TYR A 92 -11.65 -12.94 1.25
CA TYR A 92 -10.47 -12.62 2.05
C TYR A 92 -9.19 -12.73 1.21
N PHE A 93 -8.99 -13.83 0.48
CA PHE A 93 -7.79 -14.02 -0.34
C PHE A 93 -7.66 -13.03 -1.49
N ILE A 94 -8.78 -12.71 -2.17
CA ILE A 94 -8.76 -11.71 -3.24
C ILE A 94 -8.38 -10.35 -2.66
N VAL A 95 -9.02 -9.94 -1.56
CA VAL A 95 -8.75 -8.65 -0.92
C VAL A 95 -7.32 -8.59 -0.37
N SER A 96 -6.83 -9.64 0.28
CA SER A 96 -5.47 -9.66 0.83
C SER A 96 -4.41 -9.60 -0.27
N PHE A 97 -4.62 -10.31 -1.39
CA PHE A 97 -3.73 -10.27 -2.54
C PHE A 97 -3.72 -8.89 -3.22
N LEU A 98 -4.90 -8.30 -3.46
CA LEU A 98 -5.02 -6.97 -4.05
C LEU A 98 -4.42 -5.88 -3.15
N LEU A 99 -4.61 -5.99 -1.84
CA LEU A 99 -4.02 -5.09 -0.86
C LEU A 99 -2.49 -5.14 -0.91
N ILE A 100 -1.89 -6.33 -0.93
CA ILE A 100 -0.44 -6.48 -1.01
C ILE A 100 0.09 -5.95 -2.35
N CYS A 101 -0.57 -6.23 -3.47
CA CYS A 101 -0.24 -5.65 -4.77
C CYS A 101 -0.27 -4.11 -4.73
N TYR A 102 -1.32 -3.53 -4.12
CA TYR A 102 -1.45 -2.09 -3.96
C TYR A 102 -0.35 -1.50 -3.07
N LEU A 103 0.01 -2.18 -1.97
CA LEU A 103 1.07 -1.71 -1.07
C LEU A 103 2.44 -1.71 -1.78
N VAL A 104 2.74 -2.74 -2.56
CA VAL A 104 3.95 -2.80 -3.39
C VAL A 104 3.94 -1.68 -4.44
N TYR A 105 2.83 -1.51 -5.16
CA TYR A 105 2.67 -0.42 -6.12
C TYR A 105 2.87 0.96 -5.46
N ARG A 106 2.23 1.18 -4.30
CA ARG A 106 2.31 2.41 -3.53
C ARG A 106 3.74 2.72 -3.11
N ASP A 107 4.50 1.71 -2.71
CA ASP A 107 5.90 1.86 -2.27
C ASP A 107 6.85 2.11 -3.46
N LEU A 108 6.51 1.63 -4.65
CA LEU A 108 7.23 1.91 -5.89
C LEU A 108 6.95 3.32 -6.44
N VAL A 109 5.68 3.76 -6.43
CA VAL A 109 5.23 5.02 -7.05
C VAL A 109 5.49 6.23 -6.15
N ASN A 110 5.37 6.08 -4.84
CA ASN A 110 5.68 7.17 -3.94
C ASN A 110 7.19 7.21 -3.70
N ARG A 111 7.81 8.33 -4.08
CA ARG A 111 9.17 8.67 -3.68
C ARG A 111 9.18 9.01 -2.18
N SER A 112 8.89 8.05 -1.32
CA SER A 112 9.04 8.23 0.12
C SER A 112 10.55 8.24 0.42
N LEU A 113 10.99 9.23 1.20
CA LEU A 113 12.34 9.34 1.77
C LEU A 113 12.64 8.20 2.78
N SER A 114 11.67 7.32 3.03
CA SER A 114 11.81 6.25 4.00
C SER A 114 12.83 5.23 3.51
N ARG A 115 13.87 5.00 4.33
CA ARG A 115 14.82 3.89 4.18
C ARG A 115 14.16 2.51 4.33
N ARG A 116 12.88 2.45 4.73
CA ARG A 116 12.12 1.24 5.02
C ARG A 116 11.17 0.84 3.89
N LYS A 117 11.61 0.98 2.64
CA LYS A 117 10.92 0.35 1.50
C LYS A 117 10.84 -1.16 1.75
N VAL A 118 9.80 -1.84 1.30
CA VAL A 118 9.50 -3.28 1.55
C VAL A 118 8.89 -3.60 2.93
N PHE A 119 9.13 -2.80 3.97
CA PHE A 119 8.69 -3.15 5.34
C PHE A 119 7.17 -3.28 5.47
N ILE A 120 6.40 -2.35 4.89
CA ILE A 120 4.94 -2.37 4.97
C ILE A 120 4.39 -3.60 4.22
N PRO A 121 4.71 -3.83 2.93
CA PRO A 121 4.29 -5.07 2.25
C PRO A 121 4.68 -6.34 3.01
N LEU A 122 5.87 -6.37 3.61
CA LEU A 122 6.37 -7.53 4.35
C LEU A 122 5.54 -7.83 5.61
N ILE A 123 5.17 -6.81 6.39
CA ILE A 123 4.30 -7.01 7.56
C ILE A 123 2.95 -7.59 7.14
N PHE A 124 2.35 -7.05 6.08
CA PHE A 124 1.05 -7.54 5.62
C PHE A 124 1.13 -8.98 5.09
N PHE A 125 2.23 -9.33 4.42
CA PHE A 125 2.50 -10.70 4.02
C PHE A 125 2.63 -11.64 5.23
N LEU A 126 3.45 -11.27 6.22
CA LEU A 126 3.64 -12.07 7.45
C LEU A 126 2.34 -12.19 8.25
N GLY A 127 1.54 -11.12 8.32
CA GLY A 127 0.23 -11.14 8.96
C GLY A 127 -0.75 -12.08 8.25
N ASN A 128 -0.80 -12.05 6.92
CA ASN A 128 -1.60 -13.00 6.13
C ASN A 128 -1.17 -14.45 6.38
N TYR A 129 0.14 -14.71 6.40
CA TYR A 129 0.68 -16.02 6.71
C TYR A 129 0.29 -16.49 8.12
N TYR A 130 0.51 -15.65 9.14
CA TYR A 130 0.22 -16.00 10.53
C TYR A 130 -1.26 -16.31 10.74
N MET A 131 -2.14 -15.50 10.14
CA MET A 131 -3.59 -15.68 10.23
C MET A 131 -4.01 -17.03 9.61
N ILE A 132 -3.49 -17.38 8.43
CA ILE A 132 -3.75 -18.69 7.80
C ILE A 132 -3.28 -19.83 8.70
N VAL A 133 -2.08 -19.73 9.27
CA VAL A 133 -1.53 -20.78 10.15
C VAL A 133 -2.37 -20.95 11.41
N GLU A 134 -2.77 -19.85 12.06
CA GLU A 134 -3.60 -19.86 13.25
C GLU A 134 -4.95 -20.54 12.98
N LEU A 135 -5.61 -20.20 11.87
CA LEU A 135 -6.86 -20.85 11.46
C LEU A 135 -6.68 -22.36 11.25
N LEU A 136 -5.62 -22.78 10.55
CA LEU A 136 -5.33 -24.20 10.35
C LEU A 136 -5.10 -24.95 11.67
N GLN A 137 -4.42 -24.31 12.63
CA GLN A 137 -4.22 -24.89 13.97
C GLN A 137 -5.55 -25.03 14.73
N THR A 138 -6.43 -24.03 14.66
CA THR A 138 -7.75 -24.11 15.31
C THR A 138 -8.66 -25.17 14.71
N MET A 139 -8.47 -25.56 13.45
CA MET A 139 -9.21 -26.66 12.81
C MET A 139 -8.63 -28.05 13.08
N ALA A 140 -7.34 -28.13 13.43
CA ALA A 140 -6.65 -29.37 13.71
C ALA A 140 -6.76 -29.82 15.18
N ALA A 141 -7.23 -28.92 16.06
CA ALA A 141 -7.49 -29.16 17.47
C ALA A 141 -8.96 -29.57 17.68
#